data_AF-A0A4R8LLD2-F1
#
_entry.id   AF-A0A4R8LLD2-F1
#
_cell.length_a   1.000
_cell.length_b   1.000
_cell.length_c   1.000
_cell.angle_alpha   90.00
_cell.angle_beta   90.00
_cell.angle_gamma   90.00
#
_symmetry.space_group_name_H-M   'P 1'
#
loop_
_entity.id
_entity.type
_entity.pdbx_description
1 polymer ?
#
loop_
_entity_poly.entity_id
_entity_poly.type
_entity_poly.pdbx_seq_one_letter_code
_entity_poly.pdbx_strand_id
1 'polypeptide(L)'
;MNGDLRLLHVSPAGNGKAPAEEFHEPLTRFDSAVLGRTVKTFVGELTRLKTGEPFSHEAQKFVKALELDKNLCDALDGQQAVDCLQGLARFDKAKACRDAALALVARLAEDSGLIRSLSAQQVVNCLDALSKWDKEPLCRYAGIRVAARIAGDRALRDNLNSAVIPGCLNALGRWHEESECAKAGTLLAGHLVADRKLLYGLNGLAVAHCLNTLAKWSDSRICAHVVRLLAGRVATEDPLVVQLNGVRVANCLGAFVIWSDDELCRAAGLRLAKRIAEDGPLRHHLNGRHLAVCLDALAHWHADEICRKAAVQLARRLVSDSSMCDRLTAKHVANCLEALSKLSDESVCKTAAMRISQRILIDEALCAGLSDQQIVKCSTALVAWSSQNVCERARESFDQILKKRRCA
;
A
#
# COMPACT_ATOMS: atom_id res chain seq x y z
N MET A 1 25.58 -45.64 42.40
CA MET A 1 24.74 -46.86 42.30
C MET A 1 23.63 -46.54 41.31
N ASN A 2 23.51 -47.09 40.11
CA ASN A 2 24.19 -48.13 39.34
C ASN A 2 24.15 -47.61 37.88
N GLY A 3 25.23 -47.63 37.10
CA GLY A 3 25.81 -48.82 36.46
C GLY A 3 25.39 -48.79 34.98
N ASP A 4 26.20 -49.08 33.97
CA ASP A 4 27.55 -49.61 33.91
C ASP A 4 27.98 -49.56 32.42
N LEU A 5 29.24 -49.93 32.14
CA LEU A 5 29.79 -50.40 30.85
C LEU A 5 30.64 -49.45 29.96
N ARG A 6 31.95 -49.56 30.26
CA ARG A 6 33.04 -50.00 29.37
C ARG A 6 33.49 -49.11 28.20
N LEU A 7 34.59 -48.42 28.47
CA LEU A 7 35.64 -48.06 27.53
C LEU A 7 36.32 -49.29 26.93
N LEU A 8 36.47 -49.33 25.61
CA LEU A 8 37.70 -49.82 24.96
C LEU A 8 38.01 -48.95 23.73
N HIS A 9 39.13 -48.25 23.86
CA HIS A 9 39.87 -47.52 22.83
C HIS A 9 40.15 -48.40 21.59
N VAL A 10 40.01 -47.84 20.38
CA VAL A 10 41.07 -47.83 19.34
C VAL A 10 40.85 -46.65 18.37
N SER A 11 41.88 -45.84 18.18
CA SER A 11 42.19 -45.02 16.99
C SER A 11 43.73 -45.11 16.82
N PRO A 12 44.37 -44.79 15.68
CA PRO A 12 43.87 -44.16 14.44
C PRO A 12 44.43 -44.77 13.11
N ALA A 13 43.77 -44.47 11.99
CA ALA A 13 44.35 -44.30 10.63
C ALA A 13 43.17 -43.88 9.71
N GLY A 14 43.17 -42.78 8.96
CA GLY A 14 44.28 -42.11 8.30
C GLY A 14 44.38 -42.57 6.84
N ASN A 15 43.37 -42.27 6.01
CA ASN A 15 43.51 -41.83 4.60
C ASN A 15 42.18 -41.92 3.84
N GLY A 16 41.70 -40.77 3.37
CA GLY A 16 40.56 -40.66 2.47
C GLY A 16 40.45 -39.23 1.96
N LYS A 17 41.31 -38.87 0.99
CA LYS A 17 41.15 -37.67 0.16
C LYS A 17 39.76 -37.71 -0.49
N ALA A 18 38.90 -36.76 -0.16
CA ALA A 18 37.80 -36.36 -1.04
C ALA A 18 38.30 -35.15 -1.86
N PRO A 19 38.22 -35.16 -3.20
CA PRO A 19 38.51 -33.94 -3.96
C PRO A 19 37.35 -32.96 -3.75
N ALA A 20 37.72 -31.75 -3.35
CA ALA A 20 36.89 -30.58 -3.47
C ALA A 20 36.64 -30.31 -4.95
N GLU A 21 35.43 -30.58 -5.44
CA GLU A 21 34.92 -29.93 -6.64
C GLU A 21 34.26 -28.62 -6.20
N GLU A 22 35.11 -27.61 -5.96
CA GLU A 22 34.72 -26.21 -6.03
C GLU A 22 34.32 -25.90 -7.47
N PHE A 23 33.01 -25.91 -7.74
CA PHE A 23 32.45 -25.33 -8.97
C PHE A 23 32.52 -23.80 -8.89
N HIS A 24 33.72 -23.26 -9.11
CA HIS A 24 33.92 -21.89 -9.59
C HIS A 24 34.08 -21.95 -11.11
N GLU A 25 32.98 -22.15 -11.84
CA GLU A 25 32.95 -21.81 -13.25
C GLU A 25 32.53 -20.34 -13.36
N PRO A 26 33.40 -19.41 -13.78
CA PRO A 26 32.98 -18.05 -14.06
C PRO A 26 32.03 -18.11 -15.25
N LEU A 27 30.77 -17.77 -15.03
CA LEU A 27 29.76 -17.65 -16.07
C LEU A 27 30.31 -16.71 -17.16
N THR A 28 30.71 -17.32 -18.26
CA THR A 28 31.32 -16.66 -19.41
C THR A 28 30.32 -15.67 -20.02
N ARG A 29 30.84 -14.55 -20.53
CA ARG A 29 30.14 -13.49 -21.29
C ARG A 29 28.83 -14.00 -21.91
N PHE A 30 27.70 -13.64 -21.33
CA PHE A 30 26.40 -14.05 -21.84
C PHE A 30 26.24 -13.57 -23.28
N ASP A 31 26.12 -14.50 -24.24
CA ASP A 31 25.64 -14.18 -25.58
C ASP A 31 24.27 -13.50 -25.44
N SER A 32 24.12 -12.29 -25.98
CA SER A 32 22.89 -11.49 -25.90
C SER A 32 21.65 -12.27 -26.35
N ALA A 33 21.78 -13.15 -27.36
CA ALA A 33 20.68 -13.98 -27.85
C ALA A 33 20.32 -15.13 -26.89
N VAL A 34 21.32 -15.68 -26.19
CA VAL A 34 21.10 -16.69 -25.15
C VAL A 34 20.48 -16.04 -23.92
N LEU A 35 21.01 -14.89 -23.48
CA LEU A 35 20.50 -14.14 -22.35
C LEU A 35 19.04 -13.73 -22.56
N GLY A 36 18.71 -13.18 -23.73
CA GLY A 36 17.34 -12.82 -24.07
C GLY A 36 16.37 -14.01 -24.02
N ARG A 37 16.80 -15.20 -24.48
CA ARG A 37 16.01 -16.44 -24.37
C ARG A 37 15.86 -16.91 -22.93
N THR A 38 16.92 -16.83 -22.13
CA THR A 38 16.90 -17.19 -20.71
C THR A 38 15.95 -16.28 -19.93
N VAL A 39 16.07 -14.96 -20.11
CA VAL A 39 15.16 -13.98 -19.50
C VAL A 39 13.72 -14.23 -19.91
N LYS A 40 13.46 -14.45 -21.21
CA LYS A 40 12.10 -14.71 -21.70
C LYS A 40 11.51 -16.00 -21.12
N THR A 41 12.31 -17.05 -21.01
CA THR A 41 11.90 -18.32 -20.39
C THR A 41 11.58 -18.11 -18.92
N PHE A 42 12.48 -17.45 -18.19
CA PHE A 42 12.32 -17.13 -16.78
C PHE A 42 11.07 -16.29 -16.51
N VAL A 43 10.90 -15.17 -17.22
CA VAL A 43 9.73 -14.29 -17.11
C VAL A 43 8.45 -15.03 -17.49
N GLY A 44 8.50 -15.87 -18.53
CA GLY A 44 7.38 -16.71 -18.94
C GLY A 44 6.97 -17.73 -17.87
N GLU A 45 7.93 -18.33 -17.18
CA GLU A 45 7.70 -19.25 -16.06
C GLU A 45 7.09 -18.51 -14.87
N LEU A 46 7.73 -17.42 -14.42
CA LEU A 46 7.22 -16.58 -13.34
C LEU A 46 5.82 -16.05 -13.63
N THR A 47 5.50 -15.81 -14.91
CA THR A 47 4.18 -15.34 -15.30
C THR A 47 3.10 -16.38 -15.00
N ARG A 48 3.41 -17.67 -15.21
CA ARG A 48 2.49 -18.81 -15.06
C ARG A 48 2.39 -19.33 -13.63
N LEU A 49 3.44 -19.17 -12.83
CA LEU A 49 3.49 -19.64 -11.45
C LEU A 49 2.47 -18.92 -10.56
N LYS A 50 1.72 -19.69 -9.77
CA LYS A 50 0.82 -19.15 -8.75
C LYS A 50 1.61 -18.83 -7.48
N THR A 51 1.13 -17.86 -6.72
CA THR A 51 1.73 -17.50 -5.43
C THR A 51 1.72 -18.70 -4.48
N GLY A 52 2.91 -19.14 -4.04
CA GLY A 52 3.09 -20.28 -3.15
C GLY A 52 3.55 -21.57 -3.84
N GLU A 53 3.58 -21.63 -5.17
CA GLU A 53 4.23 -22.71 -5.90
C GLU A 53 5.76 -22.53 -5.83
N PRO A 54 6.54 -23.62 -5.63
CA PRO A 54 7.98 -23.54 -5.64
C PRO A 54 8.49 -23.21 -7.05
N PHE A 55 9.55 -22.41 -7.12
CA PHE A 55 10.26 -22.15 -8.38
C PHE A 55 10.85 -23.45 -8.93
N SER A 56 10.91 -23.58 -10.26
CA SER A 56 11.75 -24.61 -10.87
C SER A 56 13.21 -24.44 -10.43
N HIS A 57 13.97 -25.52 -10.53
CA HIS A 57 15.39 -25.48 -10.22
C HIS A 57 16.15 -24.48 -11.12
N GLU A 58 15.73 -24.34 -12.37
CA GLU A 58 16.27 -23.38 -13.35
C GLU A 58 15.96 -21.94 -12.94
N ALA A 59 14.72 -21.65 -12.52
CA ALA A 59 14.34 -20.33 -12.02
C ALA A 59 15.09 -19.97 -10.73
N GLN A 60 15.27 -20.94 -9.81
CA GLN A 60 16.06 -20.72 -8.59
C GLN A 60 17.52 -20.40 -8.92
N LYS A 61 18.14 -21.14 -9.85
CA LYS A 61 19.49 -20.85 -10.34
C LYS A 61 19.59 -19.46 -10.95
N PHE A 62 18.62 -19.05 -11.77
CA PHE A 62 18.63 -17.74 -12.39
C PHE A 62 18.45 -16.61 -11.38
N VAL A 63 17.53 -16.75 -10.41
CA VAL A 63 17.39 -15.81 -9.29
C VAL A 63 18.69 -15.69 -8.51
N LYS A 64 19.36 -16.82 -8.22
CA LYS A 64 20.63 -16.80 -7.50
C LYS A 64 21.77 -16.18 -8.32
N ALA A 65 21.77 -16.38 -9.63
CA ALA A 65 22.71 -15.73 -10.53
C ALA A 65 22.50 -14.21 -10.57
N LEU A 66 21.25 -13.73 -10.62
CA LEU A 66 20.95 -12.30 -10.53
C LEU A 66 21.40 -11.68 -9.20
N GLU A 67 21.32 -12.43 -8.10
CA GLU A 67 21.77 -11.97 -6.79
C GLU A 67 23.30 -11.83 -6.71
N LEU A 68 24.06 -12.75 -7.31
CA LEU A 68 25.50 -12.87 -7.11
C LEU A 68 26.37 -12.34 -8.26
N ASP A 69 25.87 -12.40 -9.49
CA ASP A 69 26.64 -12.05 -10.69
C ASP A 69 26.30 -10.63 -11.15
N LYS A 70 27.16 -9.68 -10.78
CA LYS A 70 27.05 -8.29 -11.23
C LYS A 70 27.18 -8.19 -12.75
N ASN A 71 28.00 -9.02 -13.41
CA ASN A 71 28.16 -8.97 -14.87
C ASN A 71 26.89 -9.41 -15.59
N LEU A 72 26.18 -10.40 -15.05
CA LEU A 72 24.85 -10.77 -15.55
C LEU A 72 23.90 -9.57 -15.44
N CYS A 73 23.83 -8.93 -14.27
CA CYS A 73 22.99 -7.76 -14.07
C CYS A 73 23.35 -6.64 -15.05
N ASP A 74 24.63 -6.39 -15.29
CA ASP A 74 25.14 -5.36 -16.19
C ASP A 74 24.90 -5.69 -17.68
N ALA A 75 24.84 -6.97 -18.03
CA ALA A 75 24.60 -7.44 -19.40
C ALA A 75 23.13 -7.34 -19.85
N LEU A 76 22.18 -7.28 -18.91
CA LEU A 76 20.76 -7.12 -19.25
C LEU A 76 20.51 -5.77 -19.94
N ASP A 77 19.64 -5.72 -20.94
CA ASP A 77 19.14 -4.42 -21.42
C ASP A 77 18.05 -3.84 -20.49
N GLY A 78 17.58 -2.63 -20.78
CA GLY A 78 16.55 -1.96 -19.96
C GLY A 78 15.21 -2.70 -19.92
N GLN A 79 14.80 -3.34 -21.01
CA GLN A 79 13.56 -4.14 -21.05
C GLN A 79 13.72 -5.39 -20.18
N GLN A 80 14.81 -6.12 -20.40
CA GLN A 80 15.11 -7.35 -19.67
C GLN A 80 15.24 -7.12 -18.16
N ALA A 81 15.94 -6.05 -17.76
CA ALA A 81 16.06 -5.69 -16.34
C ALA A 81 14.70 -5.40 -15.70
N VAL A 82 13.83 -4.64 -16.38
CA VAL A 82 12.49 -4.31 -15.88
C VAL A 82 11.57 -5.54 -15.85
N ASP A 83 11.64 -6.41 -16.86
CA ASP A 83 10.84 -7.64 -16.89
C ASP A 83 11.26 -8.62 -15.79
N CYS A 84 12.57 -8.78 -15.57
CA CYS A 84 13.08 -9.54 -14.43
C CYS A 84 12.60 -8.93 -13.11
N LEU A 85 12.73 -7.61 -12.95
CA LEU A 85 12.31 -6.92 -11.73
C LEU A 85 10.80 -7.08 -11.47
N GLN A 86 9.95 -6.99 -12.50
CA GLN A 86 8.52 -7.25 -12.38
C GLN A 86 8.21 -8.71 -12.01
N GLY A 87 8.90 -9.66 -12.63
CA GLY A 87 8.76 -11.08 -12.29
C GLY A 87 9.08 -11.34 -10.82
N LEU A 88 10.20 -10.79 -10.33
CA LEU A 88 10.64 -10.93 -8.94
C LEU A 88 9.67 -10.24 -7.97
N ALA A 89 9.13 -9.07 -8.34
CA ALA A 89 8.17 -8.30 -7.56
C ALA A 89 6.85 -9.04 -7.30
N ARG A 90 6.50 -10.06 -8.09
CA ARG A 90 5.35 -10.93 -7.80
C ARG A 90 5.56 -11.83 -6.59
N PHE A 91 6.81 -12.05 -6.22
CA PHE A 91 7.25 -12.87 -5.08
C PHE A 91 8.01 -11.99 -4.07
N ASP A 92 7.51 -10.78 -3.83
CA ASP A 92 8.08 -9.75 -2.97
C ASP A 92 8.40 -10.21 -1.54
N LYS A 93 7.67 -11.22 -1.04
CA LYS A 93 7.88 -11.86 0.27
C LYS A 93 9.03 -12.86 0.29
N ALA A 94 9.50 -13.35 -0.86
CA ALA A 94 10.59 -14.32 -0.93
C ALA A 94 11.94 -13.60 -0.84
N LYS A 95 12.74 -13.95 0.17
CA LYS A 95 14.06 -13.31 0.40
C LYS A 95 14.96 -13.37 -0.84
N ALA A 96 15.04 -14.52 -1.52
CA ALA A 96 15.85 -14.67 -2.73
C ALA A 96 15.40 -13.73 -3.85
N CYS A 97 14.09 -13.56 -4.05
CA CYS A 97 13.58 -12.63 -5.06
C CYS A 97 13.86 -11.18 -4.71
N ARG A 98 13.73 -10.82 -3.43
CA ARG A 98 14.09 -9.49 -2.95
C ARG A 98 15.58 -9.22 -3.17
N ASP A 99 16.46 -10.13 -2.79
CA ASP A 99 17.91 -9.91 -2.87
C ASP A 99 18.37 -9.81 -4.34
N ALA A 100 17.85 -10.67 -5.23
CA ALA A 100 18.06 -10.55 -6.68
C ALA A 100 17.48 -9.25 -7.26
N ALA A 101 16.30 -8.82 -6.82
CA ALA A 101 15.72 -7.55 -7.22
C ALA A 101 16.60 -6.38 -6.79
N LEU A 102 17.12 -6.39 -5.56
CA LEU A 102 17.99 -5.34 -5.06
C LEU A 102 19.30 -5.22 -5.85
N ALA A 103 19.84 -6.32 -6.38
CA ALA A 103 20.99 -6.28 -7.31
C ALA A 103 20.65 -5.53 -8.62
N LEU A 104 19.49 -5.81 -9.22
CA LEU A 104 18.99 -5.08 -10.40
C LEU A 104 18.70 -3.60 -10.08
N VAL A 105 18.14 -3.32 -8.90
CA VAL A 105 17.87 -1.96 -8.44
C VAL A 105 19.16 -1.19 -8.19
N ALA A 106 20.23 -1.83 -7.71
CA ALA A 106 21.56 -1.21 -7.58
C ALA A 106 22.06 -0.70 -8.92
N ARG A 107 21.96 -1.53 -9.98
CA ARG A 107 22.29 -1.11 -11.33
C ARG A 107 21.42 0.05 -11.81
N LEU A 108 20.10 -0.02 -11.62
CA LEU A 108 19.20 1.10 -11.94
C LEU A 108 19.60 2.38 -11.20
N ALA A 109 20.01 2.27 -9.93
CA ALA A 109 20.43 3.36 -9.06
C ALA A 109 21.80 3.96 -9.43
N GLU A 110 22.68 3.20 -10.09
CA GLU A 110 23.99 3.68 -10.58
C GLU A 110 23.91 4.21 -12.03
N ASP A 111 23.15 3.53 -12.90
CA ASP A 111 23.14 3.79 -14.33
C ASP A 111 22.03 4.77 -14.74
N SER A 112 22.40 6.03 -14.98
CA SER A 112 21.50 7.02 -15.58
C SER A 112 21.14 6.72 -17.03
N GLY A 113 22.04 6.11 -17.80
CA GLY A 113 21.77 5.70 -19.17
C GLY A 113 20.65 4.66 -19.23
N LEU A 114 20.67 3.68 -18.32
CA LEU A 114 19.64 2.65 -18.22
C LEU A 114 18.26 3.25 -17.96
N ILE A 115 18.09 4.10 -16.94
CA ILE A 115 16.81 4.80 -16.67
C ILE A 115 16.39 5.64 -17.88
N ARG A 116 17.35 6.29 -18.57
CA ARG A 116 17.07 7.08 -19.77
C ARG A 116 16.71 6.25 -21.01
N SER A 117 17.04 4.97 -21.02
CA SER A 117 16.66 4.07 -22.12
C SER A 117 15.22 3.55 -21.98
N LEU A 118 14.62 3.68 -20.79
CA LEU A 118 13.30 3.11 -20.52
C LEU A 118 12.19 3.86 -21.27
N SER A 119 11.32 3.10 -21.93
CA SER A 119 10.07 3.56 -22.51
C SER A 119 9.05 3.94 -21.43
N ALA A 120 7.97 4.61 -21.83
CA ALA A 120 6.89 5.01 -20.93
C ALA A 120 6.32 3.81 -20.14
N GLN A 121 6.06 2.68 -20.80
CA GLN A 121 5.54 1.47 -20.15
C GLN A 121 6.58 0.86 -19.20
N GLN A 122 7.85 0.82 -19.60
CA GLN A 122 8.93 0.28 -18.76
C GLN A 122 9.16 1.14 -17.50
N VAL A 123 9.03 2.47 -17.60
CA VAL A 123 9.10 3.37 -16.44
C VAL A 123 8.01 3.04 -15.42
N VAL A 124 6.78 2.82 -15.87
CA VAL A 124 5.64 2.46 -15.00
C VAL A 124 5.89 1.10 -14.35
N ASN A 125 6.34 0.14 -15.14
CA ASN A 125 6.64 -1.21 -14.69
C ASN A 125 7.77 -1.24 -13.65
N CYS A 126 8.81 -0.46 -13.88
CA CYS A 126 9.92 -0.24 -12.96
C CYS A 126 9.41 0.35 -11.64
N LEU A 127 8.64 1.43 -11.69
CA LEU A 127 8.06 2.05 -10.48
C LEU A 127 7.15 1.10 -9.70
N ASP A 128 6.26 0.35 -10.36
CA ASP A 128 5.40 -0.61 -9.66
C ASP A 128 6.21 -1.71 -8.96
N ALA A 129 7.28 -2.20 -9.61
CA ALA A 129 8.15 -3.21 -9.02
C ALA A 129 8.96 -2.66 -7.83
N LEU A 130 9.56 -1.47 -7.98
CA LEU A 130 10.24 -0.77 -6.88
C LEU A 130 9.31 -0.53 -5.68
N SER A 131 8.02 -0.25 -5.94
CA SER A 131 7.04 0.03 -4.91
C SER A 131 6.70 -1.17 -4.00
N LYS A 132 7.07 -2.41 -4.38
CA LYS A 132 6.87 -3.60 -3.53
C LYS A 132 7.82 -3.61 -2.33
N TRP A 133 8.98 -2.99 -2.49
CA TRP A 133 10.00 -2.85 -1.45
C TRP A 133 10.21 -1.36 -1.12
N ASP A 134 9.11 -0.61 -0.99
CA ASP A 134 9.11 0.84 -0.76
C ASP A 134 9.89 1.30 0.49
N LYS A 135 10.05 0.40 1.46
CA LYS A 135 10.86 0.59 2.68
C LYS A 135 12.36 0.41 2.47
N GLU A 136 12.79 -0.27 1.39
CA GLU A 136 14.21 -0.46 1.11
C GLU A 136 14.82 0.86 0.58
N PRO A 137 15.88 1.40 1.22
CA PRO A 137 16.48 2.67 0.82
C PRO A 137 16.91 2.71 -0.65
N LEU A 138 17.40 1.59 -1.17
CA LEU A 138 17.85 1.48 -2.56
C LEU A 138 16.69 1.57 -3.56
N CYS A 139 15.54 0.92 -3.26
CA CYS A 139 14.33 1.03 -4.07
C CYS A 139 13.76 2.45 -4.06
N ARG A 140 13.79 3.10 -2.88
CA ARG A 140 13.43 4.51 -2.75
C ARG A 140 14.32 5.40 -3.61
N TYR A 141 15.64 5.24 -3.52
CA TYR A 141 16.58 6.05 -4.29
C TYR A 141 16.43 5.85 -5.81
N ALA A 142 16.30 4.60 -6.27
CA ALA A 142 15.98 4.33 -7.68
C ALA A 142 14.65 4.95 -8.10
N GLY A 143 13.62 4.87 -7.25
CA GLY A 143 12.31 5.48 -7.47
C GLY A 143 12.40 7.00 -7.62
N ILE A 144 13.19 7.69 -6.80
CA ILE A 144 13.48 9.13 -6.90
C ILE A 144 14.13 9.46 -8.23
N ARG A 145 15.10 8.65 -8.70
CA ARG A 145 15.77 8.88 -10.00
C ARG A 145 14.82 8.68 -11.19
N VAL A 146 13.93 7.68 -11.11
CA VAL A 146 12.87 7.49 -12.11
C VAL A 146 11.86 8.66 -12.06
N ALA A 147 11.53 9.16 -10.88
CA ALA A 147 10.69 10.35 -10.72
C ALA A 147 11.33 11.60 -11.33
N ALA A 148 12.62 11.83 -11.09
CA ALA A 148 13.38 12.93 -11.70
C ALA A 148 13.39 12.84 -13.23
N ARG A 149 13.51 11.62 -13.79
CA ARG A 149 13.36 11.36 -15.24
C ARG A 149 11.96 11.75 -15.72
N ILE A 150 10.89 11.33 -15.04
CA ILE A 150 9.51 11.73 -15.37
C ILE A 150 9.35 13.24 -15.31
N ALA A 151 9.94 13.93 -14.33
CA ALA A 151 9.84 15.37 -14.17
C ALA A 151 10.64 16.14 -15.25
N GLY A 152 11.81 15.65 -15.64
CA GLY A 152 12.68 16.27 -16.63
C GLY A 152 12.33 15.98 -18.09
N ASP A 153 11.66 14.86 -18.37
CA ASP A 153 11.39 14.41 -19.74
C ASP A 153 9.92 14.62 -20.12
N ARG A 154 9.65 15.69 -20.87
CA ARG A 154 8.30 15.98 -21.37
C ARG A 154 7.82 14.95 -22.40
N ALA A 155 8.69 14.50 -23.29
CA ALA A 155 8.31 13.53 -24.33
C ALA A 155 7.93 12.18 -23.69
N LEU A 156 8.61 11.78 -22.61
CA LEU A 156 8.20 10.63 -21.81
C LEU A 156 6.80 10.82 -21.22
N ARG A 157 6.50 11.99 -20.64
CA ARG A 157 5.17 12.28 -20.09
C ARG A 157 4.08 12.27 -21.14
N ASP A 158 4.34 12.85 -22.31
CA ASP A 158 3.38 12.91 -23.42
C ASP A 158 3.08 11.50 -24.01
N ASN A 159 3.96 10.52 -23.77
CA ASN A 159 3.76 9.12 -24.14
C ASN A 159 3.07 8.29 -23.03
N LEU A 160 2.82 8.84 -21.84
CA LEU A 160 2.06 8.17 -20.79
C LEU A 160 0.56 8.34 -21.05
N ASN A 161 -0.15 7.22 -21.23
CA ASN A 161 -1.59 7.21 -21.44
C ASN A 161 -2.40 6.94 -20.16
N SER A 162 -3.73 6.95 -20.27
CA SER A 162 -4.66 6.77 -19.16
C SER A 162 -4.56 5.41 -18.46
N ALA A 163 -4.03 4.39 -19.14
CA ALA A 163 -3.85 3.07 -18.55
C ALA A 163 -2.66 3.02 -17.58
N VAL A 164 -1.63 3.85 -17.80
CA VAL A 164 -0.35 3.75 -17.10
C VAL A 164 -0.12 4.86 -16.06
N ILE A 165 -0.67 6.07 -16.29
CA ILE A 165 -0.55 7.20 -15.34
C ILE A 165 -1.01 6.84 -13.91
N PRO A 166 -2.14 6.14 -13.71
CA PRO A 166 -2.57 5.78 -12.35
C PRO A 166 -1.58 4.86 -11.63
N GLY A 167 -0.93 3.96 -12.38
CA GLY A 167 0.13 3.09 -11.86
C GLY A 167 1.35 3.90 -11.43
N CYS A 168 1.81 4.83 -12.27
CA CYS A 168 2.89 5.76 -11.93
C CYS A 168 2.57 6.56 -10.67
N LEU A 169 1.40 7.20 -10.62
CA LEU A 169 0.98 8.00 -9.47
C LEU A 169 0.97 7.15 -8.20
N ASN A 170 0.33 5.98 -8.23
CA ASN A 170 0.25 5.09 -7.08
C ASN A 170 1.64 4.64 -6.56
N ALA A 171 2.58 4.38 -7.46
CA ALA A 171 3.96 4.02 -7.09
C ALA A 171 4.72 5.24 -6.53
N LEU A 172 4.68 6.40 -7.18
CA LEU A 172 5.29 7.64 -6.69
C LEU A 172 4.76 8.04 -5.32
N GLY A 173 3.48 7.80 -5.06
CA GLY A 173 2.86 8.06 -3.76
C GLY A 173 3.43 7.22 -2.61
N ARG A 174 4.24 6.18 -2.86
CA ARG A 174 4.95 5.46 -1.80
C ARG A 174 6.07 6.28 -1.17
N TRP A 175 6.58 7.25 -1.91
CA TRP A 175 7.64 8.16 -1.49
C TRP A 175 7.16 9.60 -1.61
N HIS A 176 5.91 9.86 -1.18
CA HIS A 176 5.25 11.17 -1.32
C HIS A 176 5.98 12.33 -0.65
N GLU A 177 6.80 12.06 0.36
CA GLU A 177 7.63 13.05 1.06
C GLU A 177 8.84 13.50 0.22
N GLU A 178 9.23 12.72 -0.78
CA GLU A 178 10.37 13.02 -1.64
C GLU A 178 9.98 14.06 -2.69
N SER A 179 10.76 15.14 -2.76
CA SER A 179 10.45 16.31 -3.60
C SER A 179 10.32 15.96 -5.08
N GLU A 180 11.18 15.09 -5.61
CA GLU A 180 11.13 14.64 -7.00
C GLU A 180 9.89 13.77 -7.28
N CYS A 181 9.46 12.94 -6.32
CA CYS A 181 8.24 12.15 -6.45
C CYS A 181 7.00 13.04 -6.44
N ALA A 182 6.95 14.04 -5.56
CA ALA A 182 5.89 15.06 -5.55
C ALA A 182 5.87 15.88 -6.84
N LYS A 183 7.04 16.31 -7.33
CA LYS A 183 7.16 17.05 -8.60
C LYS A 183 6.71 16.23 -9.81
N ALA A 184 7.15 14.97 -9.93
CA ALA A 184 6.69 14.08 -10.98
C ALA A 184 5.18 13.85 -10.90
N GLY A 185 4.65 13.60 -9.69
CA GLY A 185 3.23 13.41 -9.46
C GLY A 185 2.36 14.61 -9.83
N THR A 186 2.80 15.81 -9.47
CA THR A 186 2.09 17.07 -9.83
C THR A 186 2.14 17.36 -11.32
N LEU A 187 3.23 17.03 -12.01
CA LEU A 187 3.31 17.14 -13.47
C LEU A 187 2.40 16.13 -14.18
N LEU A 188 2.31 14.90 -13.68
CA LEU A 188 1.35 13.91 -14.19
C LEU A 188 -0.11 14.33 -13.93
N ALA A 189 -0.38 14.93 -12.76
CA ALA A 189 -1.68 15.54 -12.48
C ALA A 189 -1.99 16.66 -13.48
N GLY A 190 -1.02 17.53 -13.77
CA GLY A 190 -1.15 18.57 -14.80
C GLY A 190 -1.45 18.00 -16.18
N HIS A 191 -0.84 16.86 -16.54
CA HIS A 191 -1.10 16.18 -17.80
C HIS A 191 -2.54 15.65 -17.89
N LEU A 192 -3.08 15.08 -16.80
CA LEU A 192 -4.49 14.67 -16.72
C LEU A 192 -5.46 15.85 -16.92
N VAL A 193 -5.10 17.05 -16.45
CA VAL A 193 -5.93 18.25 -16.65
C VAL A 193 -5.85 18.73 -18.09
N ALA A 194 -4.65 18.71 -18.68
CA ALA A 194 -4.41 19.18 -20.03
C ALA A 194 -5.08 18.29 -21.09
N ASP A 195 -5.17 16.98 -20.85
CA ASP A 195 -5.83 16.04 -21.75
C ASP A 195 -7.07 15.40 -21.11
N ARG A 196 -8.23 15.94 -21.48
CA ARG A 196 -9.53 15.39 -21.06
C ARG A 196 -9.71 13.93 -21.46
N LYS A 197 -9.18 13.48 -22.61
CA LYS A 197 -9.30 12.06 -23.00
C LYS A 197 -8.59 11.15 -22.00
N LEU A 198 -7.45 11.59 -21.45
CA LEU A 198 -6.77 10.84 -20.40
C LEU A 198 -7.61 10.77 -19.13
N LEU A 199 -8.11 11.91 -18.66
CA LEU A 199 -8.87 11.99 -17.41
C LEU A 199 -10.19 11.22 -17.49
N TYR A 200 -10.95 11.35 -18.59
CA TYR A 200 -12.22 10.65 -18.77
C TYR A 200 -12.04 9.19 -19.22
N GLY A 201 -10.85 8.81 -19.70
CA GLY A 201 -10.49 7.42 -19.97
C GLY A 201 -10.16 6.60 -18.71
N LEU A 202 -10.03 7.23 -17.54
CA LEU A 202 -9.77 6.52 -16.28
C LEU A 202 -10.99 5.70 -15.85
N ASN A 203 -10.77 4.41 -15.61
CA ASN A 203 -11.75 3.50 -15.02
C ASN A 203 -11.83 3.66 -13.49
N GLY A 204 -12.75 2.94 -12.82
CA GLY A 204 -12.95 3.09 -11.37
C GLY A 204 -11.72 2.76 -10.51
N LEU A 205 -10.90 1.79 -10.93
CA LEU A 205 -9.63 1.47 -10.23
C LEU A 205 -8.64 2.63 -10.36
N ALA A 206 -8.47 3.13 -11.58
CA ALA A 206 -7.60 4.25 -11.89
C ALA A 206 -7.99 5.52 -11.13
N VAL A 207 -9.28 5.85 -11.10
CA VAL A 207 -9.79 7.00 -10.33
C VAL A 207 -9.46 6.87 -8.85
N ALA A 208 -9.72 5.71 -8.23
CA ALA A 208 -9.43 5.50 -6.82
C ALA A 208 -7.92 5.60 -6.50
N HIS A 209 -7.05 5.09 -7.38
CA HIS A 209 -5.60 5.22 -7.23
C HIS A 209 -5.12 6.67 -7.37
N CYS A 210 -5.62 7.39 -8.38
CA CYS A 210 -5.33 8.81 -8.55
C CYS A 210 -5.76 9.60 -7.31
N LEU A 211 -7.01 9.46 -6.86
CA LEU A 211 -7.53 10.17 -5.69
C LEU A 211 -6.70 9.91 -4.42
N ASN A 212 -6.47 8.65 -4.06
CA ASN A 212 -5.68 8.28 -2.88
C ASN A 212 -4.23 8.78 -2.94
N THR A 213 -3.66 8.87 -4.15
CA THR A 213 -2.30 9.40 -4.32
C THR A 213 -2.30 10.91 -4.25
N LEU A 214 -3.17 11.60 -4.99
CA LEU A 214 -3.20 13.06 -5.04
C LEU A 214 -3.54 13.68 -3.69
N ALA A 215 -4.34 12.98 -2.88
CA ALA A 215 -4.59 13.29 -1.47
C ALA A 215 -3.31 13.47 -0.63
N LYS A 216 -2.22 12.80 -1.00
CA LYS A 216 -0.92 12.91 -0.31
C LYS A 216 -0.17 14.21 -0.62
N TRP A 217 -0.55 14.90 -1.68
CA TRP A 217 -0.01 16.19 -2.08
C TRP A 217 -1.11 17.25 -1.98
N SER A 218 -1.79 17.29 -0.82
CA SER A 218 -2.96 18.13 -0.58
C SER A 218 -2.71 19.63 -0.79
N ASP A 219 -1.48 20.07 -0.57
CA ASP A 219 -1.06 21.47 -0.72
C ASP A 219 -0.93 21.89 -2.19
N SER A 220 -0.93 20.93 -3.12
CA SER A 220 -0.81 21.19 -4.55
C SER A 220 -2.16 21.57 -5.18
N ARG A 221 -2.24 22.81 -5.69
CA ARG A 221 -3.43 23.30 -6.40
C ARG A 221 -3.80 22.46 -7.62
N ILE A 222 -2.81 21.92 -8.34
CA ILE A 222 -3.09 21.08 -9.51
C ILE A 222 -3.66 19.72 -9.09
N CYS A 223 -3.19 19.17 -7.96
CA CYS A 223 -3.73 17.93 -7.39
C CYS A 223 -5.18 18.15 -6.94
N ALA A 224 -5.46 19.25 -6.22
CA ALA A 224 -6.82 19.62 -5.84
C ALA A 224 -7.75 19.78 -7.06
N HIS A 225 -7.26 20.38 -8.15
CA HIS A 225 -8.05 20.53 -9.38
C HIS A 225 -8.39 19.18 -10.03
N VAL A 226 -7.42 18.25 -10.13
CA VAL A 226 -7.69 16.89 -10.62
C VAL A 226 -8.69 16.17 -9.72
N VAL A 227 -8.52 16.26 -8.40
CA VAL A 227 -9.44 15.63 -7.43
C VAL A 227 -10.86 16.16 -7.63
N ARG A 228 -11.04 17.47 -7.79
CA ARG A 228 -12.33 18.10 -8.08
C ARG A 228 -12.96 17.57 -9.37
N LEU A 229 -12.19 17.42 -10.45
CA LEU A 229 -12.69 16.86 -11.72
C LEU A 229 -13.10 15.39 -11.57
N LEU A 230 -12.28 14.59 -10.89
CA LEU A 230 -12.59 13.18 -10.60
C LEU A 230 -13.78 13.04 -9.64
N ALA A 231 -13.94 13.94 -8.68
CA ALA A 231 -15.10 14.02 -7.80
C ALA A 231 -16.37 14.30 -8.63
N GLY A 232 -16.32 15.23 -9.57
CA GLY A 232 -17.41 15.46 -10.53
C GLY A 232 -17.81 14.18 -11.26
N ARG A 233 -16.83 13.42 -11.78
CA ARG A 233 -17.08 12.11 -12.42
C ARG A 233 -17.72 11.11 -11.46
N VAL A 234 -17.22 10.98 -10.23
CA VAL A 234 -17.80 10.08 -9.21
C VAL A 234 -19.21 10.50 -8.84
N ALA A 235 -19.52 11.79 -8.82
CA ALA A 235 -20.85 12.30 -8.51
C ALA A 235 -21.87 12.02 -9.62
N THR A 236 -21.45 11.98 -10.89
CA THR A 236 -22.37 11.94 -12.05
C THR A 236 -22.34 10.65 -12.87
N GLU A 237 -21.25 9.86 -12.84
CA GLU A 237 -21.07 8.70 -13.71
C GLU A 237 -21.40 7.37 -12.99
N ASP A 238 -22.63 6.88 -13.16
CA ASP A 238 -23.05 5.59 -12.60
C ASP A 238 -22.14 4.40 -13.01
N PRO A 239 -21.73 4.26 -14.30
CA PRO A 239 -20.84 3.16 -14.70
C PRO A 239 -19.49 3.19 -13.98
N LEU A 240 -18.99 4.38 -13.62
CA LEU A 240 -17.76 4.53 -12.87
C LEU A 240 -17.96 4.09 -11.42
N VAL A 241 -19.04 4.55 -10.78
CA VAL A 241 -19.34 4.25 -9.38
C VAL A 241 -19.48 2.74 -9.18
N VAL A 242 -20.16 2.02 -10.08
CA VAL A 242 -20.35 0.55 -9.98
C VAL A 242 -19.02 -0.22 -9.98
N GLN A 243 -17.99 0.28 -10.66
CA GLN A 243 -16.66 -0.36 -10.69
C GLN A 243 -15.88 -0.21 -9.38
N LEU A 244 -16.29 0.68 -8.48
CA LEU A 244 -15.62 0.86 -7.19
C LEU A 244 -16.00 -0.30 -6.26
N ASN A 245 -15.04 -1.09 -5.79
CA ASN A 245 -15.26 -2.04 -4.71
C ASN A 245 -15.03 -1.35 -3.35
N GLY A 246 -15.16 -2.08 -2.24
CA GLY A 246 -15.03 -1.49 -0.89
C GLY A 246 -13.73 -0.72 -0.67
N VAL A 247 -12.59 -1.28 -1.12
CA VAL A 247 -11.27 -0.62 -1.03
C VAL A 247 -11.25 0.68 -1.83
N ARG A 248 -11.74 0.65 -3.07
CA ARG A 248 -11.77 1.82 -3.96
C ARG A 248 -12.68 2.92 -3.42
N VAL A 249 -13.84 2.55 -2.85
CA VAL A 249 -14.75 3.51 -2.19
C VAL A 249 -14.07 4.18 -1.01
N ALA A 250 -13.38 3.43 -0.15
CA ALA A 250 -12.66 3.99 0.99
C ALA A 250 -11.54 4.96 0.54
N ASN A 251 -10.80 4.60 -0.51
CA ASN A 251 -9.78 5.45 -1.11
C ASN A 251 -10.35 6.77 -1.65
N CYS A 252 -11.50 6.72 -2.33
CA CYS A 252 -12.17 7.92 -2.82
C CYS A 252 -12.66 8.81 -1.67
N LEU A 253 -13.38 8.24 -0.69
CA LEU A 253 -13.90 8.98 0.46
C LEU A 253 -12.77 9.63 1.29
N GLY A 254 -11.70 8.88 1.55
CA GLY A 254 -10.53 9.39 2.27
C GLY A 254 -9.80 10.51 1.52
N ALA A 255 -9.92 10.59 0.19
CA ALA A 255 -9.40 11.72 -0.58
C ALA A 255 -10.34 12.92 -0.55
N PHE A 256 -11.65 12.71 -0.71
CA PHE A 256 -12.63 13.81 -0.76
C PHE A 256 -12.74 14.58 0.54
N VAL A 257 -12.51 13.95 1.69
CA VAL A 257 -12.60 14.61 2.98
C VAL A 257 -11.55 15.71 3.18
N ILE A 258 -10.39 15.59 2.51
CA ILE A 258 -9.31 16.59 2.56
C ILE A 258 -9.79 17.94 1.99
N TRP A 259 -10.64 17.90 0.97
CA TRP A 259 -11.26 19.07 0.35
C TRP A 259 -12.77 19.05 0.58
N SER A 260 -13.19 18.75 1.81
CA SER A 260 -14.60 18.59 2.17
C SER A 260 -15.46 19.84 1.97
N ASP A 261 -14.82 21.02 1.91
CA ASP A 261 -15.45 22.31 1.58
C ASP A 261 -15.75 22.47 0.07
N ASP A 262 -15.11 21.69 -0.81
CA ASP A 262 -15.43 21.71 -2.25
C ASP A 262 -16.74 20.96 -2.53
N GLU A 263 -17.65 21.63 -3.23
CA GLU A 263 -18.99 21.11 -3.52
C GLU A 263 -18.98 19.79 -4.29
N LEU A 264 -18.04 19.60 -5.23
CA LEU A 264 -17.96 18.36 -6.01
C LEU A 264 -17.40 17.22 -5.17
N CYS A 265 -16.41 17.49 -4.30
CA CYS A 265 -15.91 16.51 -3.33
C CYS A 265 -17.02 16.06 -2.38
N ARG A 266 -17.82 17.00 -1.86
CA ARG A 266 -19.00 16.70 -1.04
C ARG A 266 -20.05 15.90 -1.81
N ALA A 267 -20.39 16.29 -3.03
CA ALA A 267 -21.36 15.59 -3.88
C ALA A 267 -20.93 14.15 -4.19
N ALA A 268 -19.64 13.94 -4.51
CA ALA A 268 -19.06 12.62 -4.71
C ALA A 268 -19.10 11.79 -3.43
N GLY A 269 -18.78 12.40 -2.28
CA GLY A 269 -18.90 11.78 -0.96
C GLY A 269 -20.32 11.30 -0.67
N LEU A 270 -21.32 12.13 -0.89
CA LEU A 270 -22.74 11.81 -0.74
C LEU A 270 -23.19 10.68 -1.68
N ARG A 271 -22.72 10.70 -2.93
CA ARG A 271 -23.02 9.64 -3.92
C ARG A 271 -22.48 8.28 -3.47
N LEU A 272 -21.28 8.25 -2.89
CA LEU A 272 -20.67 7.05 -2.32
C LEU A 272 -21.33 6.65 -1.00
N ALA A 273 -21.73 7.61 -0.16
CA ALA A 273 -22.49 7.38 1.07
C ALA A 273 -23.82 6.68 0.77
N LYS A 274 -24.57 7.17 -0.22
CA LYS A 274 -25.82 6.54 -0.67
C LYS A 274 -25.59 5.08 -1.06
N ARG A 275 -24.54 4.80 -1.85
CA ARG A 275 -24.19 3.43 -2.20
C ARG A 275 -23.80 2.60 -0.99
N ILE A 276 -23.01 3.12 -0.05
CA ILE A 276 -22.69 2.42 1.20
C ILE A 276 -23.94 2.10 1.99
N ALA A 277 -24.95 2.98 2.02
CA ALA A 277 -26.21 2.73 2.73
C ALA A 277 -27.06 1.64 2.06
N GLU A 278 -27.10 1.61 0.73
CA GLU A 278 -27.98 0.71 -0.05
C GLU A 278 -27.34 -0.65 -0.38
N ASP A 279 -26.03 -0.70 -0.61
CA ASP A 279 -25.31 -1.88 -1.11
C ASP A 279 -24.72 -2.71 0.05
N GLY A 280 -25.50 -3.69 0.52
CA GLY A 280 -25.07 -4.67 1.53
C GLY A 280 -23.79 -5.42 1.15
N PRO A 281 -23.72 -6.06 -0.03
CA PRO A 281 -22.52 -6.75 -0.50
C PRO A 281 -21.27 -5.86 -0.51
N LEU A 282 -21.37 -4.59 -0.92
CA LEU A 282 -20.24 -3.65 -0.85
C LEU A 282 -19.75 -3.47 0.59
N ARG A 283 -20.66 -3.28 1.55
CA ARG A 283 -20.30 -3.21 2.98
C ARG A 283 -19.55 -4.49 3.40
N HIS A 284 -19.99 -5.66 2.94
CA HIS A 284 -19.33 -6.96 3.16
C HIS A 284 -17.89 -7.07 2.65
N HIS A 285 -17.52 -6.32 1.62
CA HIS A 285 -16.14 -6.27 1.13
C HIS A 285 -15.24 -5.25 1.83
N LEU A 286 -15.77 -4.45 2.76
CA LEU A 286 -14.96 -3.57 3.61
C LEU A 286 -14.33 -4.37 4.75
N ASN A 287 -12.99 -4.38 4.80
CA ASN A 287 -12.26 -4.82 5.98
C ASN A 287 -12.25 -3.72 7.07
N GLY A 288 -11.76 -4.04 8.28
CA GLY A 288 -11.73 -3.10 9.40
C GLY A 288 -11.11 -1.74 9.08
N ARG A 289 -9.95 -1.72 8.41
CA ARG A 289 -9.30 -0.48 7.97
C ARG A 289 -10.18 0.34 7.03
N HIS A 290 -10.68 -0.26 5.96
CA HIS A 290 -11.47 0.47 4.97
C HIS A 290 -12.80 0.95 5.55
N LEU A 291 -13.41 0.19 6.46
CA LEU A 291 -14.58 0.64 7.20
C LEU A 291 -14.26 1.88 8.03
N ALA A 292 -13.17 1.87 8.80
CA ALA A 292 -12.79 2.99 9.64
C ALA A 292 -12.56 4.27 8.83
N VAL A 293 -11.90 4.16 7.66
CA VAL A 293 -11.71 5.28 6.74
C VAL A 293 -13.05 5.80 6.20
N CYS A 294 -13.96 4.91 5.78
CA CYS A 294 -15.28 5.33 5.33
C CYS A 294 -16.07 6.01 6.46
N LEU A 295 -16.07 5.43 7.66
CA LEU A 295 -16.81 5.95 8.81
C LEU A 295 -16.32 7.35 9.20
N ASP A 296 -14.99 7.53 9.26
CA ASP A 296 -14.34 8.81 9.53
C ASP A 296 -14.69 9.87 8.47
N ALA A 297 -14.58 9.52 7.19
CA ALA A 297 -14.95 10.43 6.10
C ALA A 297 -16.44 10.83 6.15
N LEU A 298 -17.35 9.86 6.36
CA LEU A 298 -18.79 10.14 6.45
C LEU A 298 -19.14 11.00 7.66
N ALA A 299 -18.41 10.86 8.76
CA ALA A 299 -18.60 11.67 9.94
C ALA A 299 -18.17 13.15 9.75
N HIS A 300 -17.48 13.52 8.66
CA HIS A 300 -17.26 14.93 8.33
C HIS A 300 -18.52 15.60 7.77
N TRP A 301 -19.42 14.82 7.17
CA TRP A 301 -20.70 15.30 6.65
C TRP A 301 -21.88 14.77 7.48
N HIS A 302 -21.69 14.61 8.79
CA HIS A 302 -22.67 13.99 9.70
C HIS A 302 -24.03 14.73 9.77
N ALA A 303 -24.05 16.02 9.41
CA ALA A 303 -25.29 16.80 9.31
C ALA A 303 -26.19 16.30 8.17
N ASP A 304 -25.60 15.71 7.12
CA ASP A 304 -26.34 15.14 6.00
C ASP A 304 -26.93 13.76 6.35
N GLU A 305 -28.21 13.59 6.03
CA GLU A 305 -28.99 12.39 6.30
C GLU A 305 -28.42 11.13 5.64
N ILE A 306 -27.91 11.25 4.41
CA ILE A 306 -27.37 10.11 3.65
C ILE A 306 -26.05 9.67 4.28
N CYS A 307 -25.19 10.61 4.63
CA CYS A 307 -23.92 10.31 5.31
C CYS A 307 -24.13 9.67 6.68
N ARG A 308 -25.08 10.19 7.46
CA ARG A 308 -25.46 9.60 8.76
C ARG A 308 -26.03 8.20 8.61
N LYS A 309 -26.96 7.96 7.69
CA LYS A 309 -27.47 6.60 7.38
C LYS A 309 -26.36 5.62 7.00
N ALA A 310 -25.44 6.04 6.13
CA ALA A 310 -24.31 5.23 5.71
C ALA A 310 -23.37 4.89 6.89
N ALA A 311 -23.06 5.89 7.73
CA ALA A 311 -22.24 5.71 8.92
C ALA A 311 -22.90 4.76 9.93
N VAL A 312 -24.21 4.86 10.15
CA VAL A 312 -24.98 3.93 10.99
C VAL A 312 -24.89 2.49 10.46
N GLN A 313 -24.98 2.27 9.14
CA GLN A 313 -24.80 0.93 8.56
C GLN A 313 -23.39 0.35 8.80
N LEU A 314 -22.36 1.20 8.75
CA LEU A 314 -20.99 0.79 9.10
C LEU A 314 -20.84 0.50 10.60
N ALA A 315 -21.45 1.32 11.47
CA ALA A 315 -21.48 1.09 12.91
C ALA A 315 -22.22 -0.23 13.25
N ARG A 316 -23.33 -0.54 12.58
CA ARG A 316 -24.03 -1.84 12.72
C ARG A 316 -23.09 -3.00 12.43
N ARG A 317 -22.30 -2.91 11.37
CA ARG A 317 -21.31 -3.94 11.03
C ARG A 317 -20.23 -4.09 12.12
N LEU A 318 -19.72 -2.99 12.68
CA LEU A 318 -18.78 -3.04 13.81
C LEU A 318 -19.38 -3.75 15.04
N VAL A 319 -20.69 -3.59 15.27
CA VAL A 319 -21.39 -4.26 16.36
C VAL A 319 -21.61 -5.75 16.08
N SER A 320 -22.06 -6.09 14.87
CA SER A 320 -22.45 -7.45 14.50
C SER A 320 -21.27 -8.38 14.21
N ASP A 321 -20.15 -7.87 13.72
CA ASP A 321 -18.97 -8.67 13.39
C ASP A 321 -17.82 -8.34 14.36
N SER A 322 -17.62 -9.21 15.35
CA SER A 322 -16.57 -9.06 16.36
C SER A 322 -15.18 -8.90 15.74
N SER A 323 -14.91 -9.63 14.65
CA SER A 323 -13.61 -9.65 13.99
C SER A 323 -13.26 -8.32 13.33
N MET A 324 -14.26 -7.46 13.05
CA MET A 324 -14.03 -6.13 12.51
C MET A 324 -13.33 -5.25 13.53
N CYS A 325 -13.79 -5.26 14.78
CA CYS A 325 -13.17 -4.50 15.87
C CYS A 325 -11.76 -4.99 16.14
N ASP A 326 -11.53 -6.30 16.16
CA ASP A 326 -10.22 -6.90 16.48
C ASP A 326 -9.14 -6.56 15.45
N ARG A 327 -9.53 -6.38 14.18
CA ARG A 327 -8.61 -6.04 13.08
C ARG A 327 -8.29 -4.55 12.97
N LEU A 328 -8.92 -3.68 13.76
CA LEU A 328 -8.58 -2.25 13.76
C LEU A 328 -7.19 -2.03 14.36
N THR A 329 -6.38 -1.20 13.70
CA THR A 329 -5.13 -0.71 14.32
C THR A 329 -5.45 0.44 15.27
N ALA A 330 -4.48 0.84 16.11
CA ALA A 330 -4.61 1.98 17.03
C ALA A 330 -5.15 3.25 16.34
N LYS A 331 -4.59 3.61 15.18
CA LYS A 331 -5.08 4.73 14.37
C LYS A 331 -6.54 4.56 13.96
N HIS A 332 -6.93 3.38 13.48
CA HIS A 332 -8.32 3.15 13.04
C HIS A 332 -9.31 3.13 14.21
N VAL A 333 -8.88 2.68 15.41
CA VAL A 333 -9.68 2.79 16.63
C VAL A 333 -9.96 4.25 16.98
N ALA A 334 -8.93 5.10 16.94
CA ALA A 334 -9.09 6.53 17.20
C ALA A 334 -10.05 7.20 16.21
N ASN A 335 -9.86 6.96 14.91
CA ASN A 335 -10.75 7.48 13.87
C ASN A 335 -12.20 6.99 14.05
N CYS A 336 -12.41 5.70 14.36
CA CYS A 336 -13.75 5.18 14.64
C CYS A 336 -14.40 5.87 15.84
N LEU A 337 -13.71 6.02 16.98
CA LEU A 337 -14.29 6.66 18.16
C LEU A 337 -14.63 8.13 17.89
N GLU A 338 -13.74 8.87 17.23
CA GLU A 338 -13.98 10.27 16.83
C GLU A 338 -15.19 10.38 15.88
N ALA A 339 -15.32 9.47 14.92
CA ALA A 339 -16.44 9.45 13.99
C ALA A 339 -17.77 9.09 14.67
N LEU A 340 -17.76 8.09 15.56
CA LEU A 340 -18.95 7.66 16.29
C LEU A 340 -19.43 8.73 17.27
N SER A 341 -18.53 9.51 17.87
CA SER A 341 -18.93 10.54 18.85
C SER A 341 -19.67 11.71 18.22
N LYS A 342 -19.37 12.01 16.94
CA LYS A 342 -20.15 12.98 16.12
C LYS A 342 -21.58 12.49 15.82
N LEU A 343 -21.85 11.20 16.04
CA LEU A 343 -23.14 10.52 15.81
C LEU A 343 -23.67 9.93 17.13
N SER A 344 -23.42 10.61 18.25
CA SER A 344 -23.70 10.10 19.59
C SER A 344 -25.19 9.91 19.90
N ASP A 345 -26.06 10.57 19.14
CA ASP A 345 -27.51 10.44 19.17
C ASP A 345 -28.00 9.08 18.64
N GLU A 346 -27.20 8.42 17.80
CA GLU A 346 -27.51 7.11 17.25
C GLU A 346 -27.16 5.98 18.24
N SER A 347 -28.17 5.22 18.66
CA SER A 347 -28.01 4.12 19.64
C SER A 347 -26.99 3.06 19.20
N VAL A 348 -26.91 2.78 17.89
CA VAL A 348 -25.93 1.84 17.32
C VAL A 348 -24.50 2.37 17.48
N CYS A 349 -24.28 3.67 17.31
CA CYS A 349 -22.96 4.28 17.44
C CYS A 349 -22.47 4.18 18.88
N LYS A 350 -23.36 4.37 19.86
CA LYS A 350 -23.09 4.09 21.27
C LYS A 350 -22.66 2.64 21.49
N THR A 351 -23.39 1.65 20.96
CA THR A 351 -23.02 0.23 21.11
C THR A 351 -21.67 -0.08 20.45
N ALA A 352 -21.40 0.48 19.28
CA ALA A 352 -20.11 0.33 18.61
C ALA A 352 -18.95 0.92 19.45
N ALA A 353 -19.15 2.11 20.02
CA ALA A 353 -18.17 2.76 20.89
C ALA A 353 -17.91 1.96 22.17
N MET A 354 -18.95 1.38 22.79
CA MET A 354 -18.80 0.48 23.94
C MET A 354 -17.97 -0.74 23.58
N ARG A 355 -18.18 -1.34 22.40
CA ARG A 355 -17.41 -2.51 21.94
C ARG A 355 -15.93 -2.17 21.71
N ILE A 356 -15.65 -1.02 21.11
CA ILE A 356 -14.27 -0.53 20.95
C ILE A 356 -13.65 -0.26 22.33
N SER A 357 -14.41 0.31 23.27
CA SER A 357 -13.96 0.56 24.65
C SER A 357 -13.64 -0.73 25.40
N GLN A 358 -14.42 -1.80 25.20
CA GLN A 358 -14.10 -3.13 25.74
C GLN A 358 -12.76 -3.64 25.23
N ARG A 359 -12.48 -3.50 23.92
CA ARG A 359 -11.19 -3.89 23.36
C ARG A 359 -10.04 -3.06 23.93
N ILE A 360 -10.21 -1.75 24.08
CA ILE A 360 -9.20 -0.86 24.69
C ILE A 360 -8.81 -1.34 26.11
N LEU A 361 -9.79 -1.83 26.88
CA LEU A 361 -9.55 -2.32 28.24
C LEU A 361 -8.82 -3.67 28.31
N ILE A 362 -8.79 -4.44 27.21
CA ILE A 362 -8.24 -5.81 27.18
C ILE A 362 -6.93 -5.86 26.38
N ASP A 363 -6.82 -5.05 25.31
CA ASP A 363 -5.72 -5.07 24.35
C ASP A 363 -4.66 -4.01 24.72
N GLU A 364 -3.73 -4.38 25.60
CA GLU A 364 -2.63 -3.49 26.01
C GLU A 364 -1.72 -3.09 24.83
N ALA A 365 -1.53 -3.99 23.86
CA ALA A 365 -0.71 -3.72 22.67
C ALA A 365 -1.35 -2.66 21.77
N LEU A 366 -2.68 -2.70 21.62
CA LEU A 366 -3.44 -1.63 20.95
C LEU A 366 -3.21 -0.28 21.65
N CYS A 367 -3.31 -0.25 22.97
CA CYS A 367 -3.10 0.95 23.77
C CYS A 367 -1.68 1.50 23.66
N ALA A 368 -0.67 0.62 23.68
CA ALA A 368 0.72 0.97 23.46
C ALA A 368 0.95 1.60 22.08
N GLY A 369 0.22 1.14 21.05
CA GLY A 369 0.29 1.67 19.69
C GLY A 369 -0.40 3.02 19.46
N LEU A 370 -1.16 3.55 20.43
CA LEU A 370 -1.75 4.89 20.34
C LEU A 370 -0.71 5.96 20.69
N SER A 371 -0.59 6.99 19.86
CA SER A 371 0.14 8.22 20.22
C SER A 371 -0.62 9.02 21.29
N ASP A 372 0.07 9.88 22.03
CA ASP A 372 -0.56 10.71 23.08
C ASP A 372 -1.69 11.57 22.52
N GLN A 373 -1.52 12.13 21.32
CA GLN A 373 -2.57 12.89 20.64
C GLN A 373 -3.80 12.02 20.34
N GLN A 374 -3.59 10.77 19.90
CA GLN A 374 -4.70 9.84 19.65
C GLN A 374 -5.39 9.42 20.95
N ILE A 375 -4.64 9.22 22.03
CA ILE A 375 -5.21 8.92 23.35
C ILE A 375 -6.12 10.07 23.80
N VAL A 376 -5.65 11.32 23.72
CA VAL A 376 -6.47 12.49 24.07
C VAL A 376 -7.74 12.54 23.23
N LYS A 377 -7.63 12.37 21.91
CA LYS A 377 -8.77 12.33 21.00
C LYS A 377 -9.79 11.24 21.38
N CYS A 378 -9.34 10.02 21.63
CA CYS A 378 -10.19 8.92 22.07
C CYS A 378 -10.89 9.27 23.39
N SER A 379 -10.15 9.79 24.37
CA SER A 379 -10.71 10.18 25.66
C SER A 379 -11.78 11.26 25.53
N THR A 380 -11.56 12.27 24.68
CA THR A 380 -12.56 13.30 24.37
C THR A 380 -13.79 12.71 23.68
N ALA A 381 -13.60 11.82 22.70
CA ALA A 381 -14.71 11.18 22.00
C ALA A 381 -15.60 10.36 22.95
N LEU A 382 -14.99 9.65 23.91
CA LEU A 382 -15.70 8.83 24.90
C LEU A 382 -16.52 9.66 25.91
N VAL A 383 -16.32 10.99 26.00
CA VAL A 383 -17.17 11.88 26.81
C VAL A 383 -18.63 11.81 26.38
N ALA A 384 -18.89 11.62 25.08
CA ALA A 384 -20.24 11.51 24.53
C ALA A 384 -21.07 10.37 25.16
N TRP A 385 -20.40 9.40 25.80
CA TRP A 385 -21.05 8.26 26.47
C TRP A 385 -20.52 8.05 27.89
N SER A 386 -20.24 9.13 28.63
CA SER A 386 -19.78 9.07 30.03
C SER A 386 -20.73 8.30 30.96
N SER A 387 -22.02 8.23 30.63
CA SER A 387 -23.00 7.40 31.36
C SER A 387 -22.75 5.89 31.25
N GLN A 388 -21.85 5.45 30.38
CA GLN A 388 -21.51 4.05 30.18
C GLN A 388 -20.22 3.72 30.92
N ASN A 389 -20.34 2.90 31.96
CA ASN A 389 -19.22 2.46 32.80
C ASN A 389 -18.01 1.98 31.97
N VAL A 390 -18.24 1.24 30.89
CA VAL A 390 -17.15 0.74 30.03
C VAL A 390 -16.38 1.86 29.31
N CYS A 391 -17.08 2.92 28.87
CA CYS A 391 -16.45 4.07 28.23
C CYS A 391 -15.68 4.91 29.25
N GLU A 392 -16.23 5.07 30.46
CA GLU A 392 -15.57 5.76 31.57
C GLU A 392 -14.27 5.06 31.99
N ARG A 393 -14.32 3.74 32.21
CA ARG A 393 -13.12 2.95 32.52
C ARG A 393 -12.06 3.00 31.42
N ALA A 394 -12.47 2.99 30.15
CA ALA A 394 -11.52 3.13 29.04
C ALA A 394 -10.80 4.49 29.07
N ARG A 395 -11.50 5.57 29.43
CA ARG A 395 -10.90 6.89 29.63
C ARG A 395 -9.93 6.92 30.81
N GLU A 396 -10.30 6.34 31.94
CA GLU A 396 -9.42 6.24 33.11
C GLU A 396 -8.12 5.47 32.77
N SER A 397 -8.24 4.38 32.01
CA SER A 397 -7.09 3.62 31.51
C SER A 397 -6.17 4.51 30.66
N PHE A 398 -6.74 5.30 29.76
CA PHE A 398 -5.98 6.29 28.97
C PHE A 398 -5.27 7.34 29.82
N ASP A 399 -5.93 7.87 30.86
CA ASP A 399 -5.30 8.83 31.77
C ASP A 399 -4.14 8.21 32.55
N GLN A 400 -4.26 6.94 32.95
CA GLN A 400 -3.15 6.20 33.57
C GLN A 400 -1.98 5.99 32.61
N ILE A 401 -2.26 5.66 31.33
CA ILE A 401 -1.22 5.50 30.30
C ILE A 401 -0.47 6.81 30.09
N LEU A 402 -1.18 7.94 29.93
CA LEU A 402 -0.56 9.25 29.76
C LEU A 402 0.27 9.66 30.98
N LYS A 403 -0.22 9.39 32.20
CA LYS A 403 0.56 9.63 33.43
C LYS A 403 1.84 8.81 33.46
N LYS A 404 1.78 7.52 33.14
CA LYS A 404 2.95 6.64 33.07
C LYS A 404 3.97 7.14 32.03
N ARG A 405 3.52 7.57 30.85
CA ARG A 405 4.40 8.10 29.78
C ARG A 405 5.07 9.42 30.13
N ARG A 406 4.44 10.27 30.96
CA ARG A 406 5.04 11.54 31.42
C ARG A 406 6.08 11.34 32.53
N CYS A 407 6.03 10.23 33.24
CA CYS A 407 6.94 9.90 34.35
C CYS A 407 8.10 8.99 33.93
N ALA A 408 8.12 8.50 32.69
CA ALA A 408 9.18 7.69 32.09
C ALA A 408 10.04 8.58 31.18
#